data_AF-A0A8J7WTD3-F1
#
_entry.id   AF-A0A8J7WTD3-F1
#
_cell.length_a   1.000
_cell.length_b   1.000
_cell.length_c   1.000
_cell.angle_alpha   90.00
_cell.angle_beta   90.00
_cell.angle_gamma   90.00
#
_symmetry.space_group_name_H-M   'P 1'
#
loop_
_entity.id
_entity.type
_entity.pdbx_description
1 polymer ?
#
loop_
_entity_poly.entity_id
_entity_poly.type
_entity_poly.pdbx_seq_one_letter_code
_entity_poly.pdbx_strand_id
1 'polypeptide(L)' 'MNIQVRCYATLAKYQPAKADEYPLDQGSTVADLASSLGADQEEIKVAFVNGKHAPMSTQVQDGDRVALFPAVGGG' A
#
# COMPACT_ATOMS: atom_id res chain seq x y z
N MET A 1 -9.57 -10.56 -3.16
CA MET A 1 -10.27 -9.26 -3.31
C MET A 1 -9.42 -8.37 -4.20
N ASN A 2 -10.00 -7.33 -4.80
CA ASN A 2 -9.28 -6.43 -5.72
C ASN A 2 -9.23 -5.02 -5.14
N ILE A 3 -8.05 -4.43 -5.09
CA ILE A 3 -7.81 -3.10 -4.51
C ILE A 3 -7.02 -2.21 -5.47
N GLN A 4 -7.06 -0.91 -5.22
CA GLN A 4 -6.21 0.06 -5.91
C GLN A 4 -4.96 0.34 -5.07
N VAL A 5 -3.77 0.19 -5.65
CA VAL A 5 -2.48 0.39 -4.97
C VAL A 5 -1.72 1.52 -5.65
N ARG A 6 -1.26 2.49 -4.86
CA ARG A 6 -0.42 3.60 -5.33
C ARG A 6 0.82 3.73 -4.46
N CYS A 7 2.01 3.56 -5.05
CA CYS A 7 3.29 3.74 -4.37
C CYS A 7 3.94 5.04 -4.85
N TYR A 8 4.42 5.86 -3.91
CA TYR A 8 4.94 7.20 -4.21
C TYR A 8 6.44 7.33 -3.95
N ALA A 9 7.07 8.32 -4.61
CA ALA A 9 8.49 8.67 -4.45
C ALA A 9 9.41 7.44 -4.57
N THR A 10 10.28 7.18 -3.58
CA THR A 10 11.20 6.04 -3.61
C THR A 10 10.49 4.68 -3.58
N LEU A 11 9.23 4.62 -3.16
CA LEU A 11 8.41 3.40 -3.22
C LEU A 11 7.82 3.15 -4.61
N ALA A 12 7.89 4.09 -5.56
CA ALA A 12 7.34 3.91 -6.91
C ALA A 12 7.94 2.68 -7.63
N LYS A 13 9.15 2.25 -7.24
CA LYS A 13 9.77 0.99 -7.70
C LYS A 13 8.95 -0.27 -7.37
N TYR A 14 8.09 -0.21 -6.36
CA TYR A 14 7.20 -1.29 -5.93
C TYR A 14 5.80 -1.24 -6.57
N GLN A 15 5.54 -0.26 -7.44
CA GLN A 15 4.23 -0.11 -8.08
C GLN A 15 3.90 -1.36 -8.93
N PRO A 16 2.83 -2.12 -8.61
CA PRO A 16 2.48 -3.30 -9.38
C PRO A 16 1.89 -2.91 -10.75
N ALA A 17 2.06 -3.77 -11.74
CA ALA A 17 1.55 -3.53 -13.10
C ALA A 17 0.02 -3.38 -13.16
N LYS A 18 -0.72 -4.17 -12.36
CA LYS A 18 -2.17 -4.08 -12.21
C LYS A 18 -2.54 -3.28 -10.95
N ALA A 19 -2.09 -2.02 -10.93
CA ALA A 19 -2.29 -1.11 -9.81
C ALA A 19 -3.75 -0.91 -9.40
N ASP A 20 -4.67 -0.87 -10.37
CA ASP A 20 -6.07 -0.53 -10.12
C ASP A 20 -6.95 -1.74 -9.75
N GLU A 21 -6.44 -2.96 -9.95
CA GLU A 21 -7.12 -4.22 -9.67
C GLU A 21 -6.12 -5.22 -9.07
N TYR A 22 -5.37 -4.79 -8.06
CA TYR A 22 -4.36 -5.62 -7.44
C TYR A 22 -5.02 -6.70 -6.57
N PRO A 23 -4.74 -7.99 -6.82
CA PRO A 23 -5.32 -9.06 -6.03
C PRO A 23 -4.65 -9.12 -4.65
N LEU A 24 -5.47 -9.13 -3.60
CA LEU A 24 -5.04 -9.31 -2.21
C LEU A 24 -5.95 -10.32 -1.51
N ASP A 25 -5.44 -11.02 -0.50
CA ASP A 25 -6.25 -11.97 0.27
C ASP A 25 -7.26 -11.23 1.16
N GLN A 26 -8.42 -11.86 1.40
CA GLN A 26 -9.42 -11.27 2.29
C GLN A 26 -8.90 -11.24 3.73
N GLY A 27 -9.13 -10.12 4.42
CA GLY A 27 -8.66 -9.91 5.79
C GLY A 27 -7.19 -9.48 5.89
N SER A 28 -6.48 -9.35 4.76
CA SER A 28 -5.13 -8.78 4.74
C SER A 28 -5.11 -7.34 5.23
N THR A 29 -3.99 -6.97 5.83
CA THR A 29 -3.71 -5.64 6.33
C THR A 29 -2.84 -4.84 5.35
N VAL A 30 -2.64 -3.55 5.63
CA VAL A 30 -1.68 -2.73 4.89
C VAL A 30 -0.25 -3.30 4.99
N ALA A 31 0.13 -3.88 6.13
CA ALA A 31 1.41 -4.59 6.29
C ALA A 31 1.56 -5.80 5.36
N ASP A 32 0.49 -6.59 5.21
CA ASP A 32 0.49 -7.74 4.31
C ASP A 32 0.61 -7.30 2.85
N LEU A 33 -0.08 -6.21 2.48
CA LEU A 33 0.07 -5.59 1.16
C LEU A 33 1.51 -5.11 0.90
N ALA A 34 2.13 -4.42 1.85
CA ALA A 34 3.53 -3.99 1.70
C ALA A 34 4.45 -5.19 1.42
N SER A 35 4.26 -6.27 2.20
CA SER A 35 5.01 -7.51 2.07
C SER A 35 4.78 -8.18 0.71
N SER A 36 3.54 -8.19 0.20
CA SER A 36 3.21 -8.79 -1.11
C SER A 36 3.77 -8.00 -2.29
N LEU A 37 4.04 -6.69 -2.11
CA LEU A 37 4.74 -5.84 -3.08
C LEU A 37 6.27 -5.97 -2.99
N GLY A 38 6.79 -6.65 -1.95
CA GLY A 38 8.22 -6.70 -1.66
C GLY A 38 8.78 -5.41 -1.08
N ALA A 39 7.91 -4.52 -0.57
CA ALA A 39 8.30 -3.29 0.11
C ALA A 39 8.53 -3.57 1.60
N ASP A 40 9.69 -3.18 2.10
CA ASP A 40 9.96 -3.23 3.55
C ASP A 40 9.06 -2.22 4.28
N GLN A 41 8.49 -2.64 5.40
CA GLN A 41 7.69 -1.76 6.24
C GLN A 41 8.50 -0.60 6.81
N GLU A 42 9.82 -0.78 7.01
CA GLU A 42 10.71 0.29 7.46
C GLU A 42 10.88 1.39 6.40
N GLU A 43 10.74 1.06 5.11
CA GLU A 43 10.76 2.07 4.04
C GLU A 43 9.47 2.90 4.02
N ILE A 44 8.36 2.39 4.57
CA ILE A 44 7.03 3.01 4.53
C ILE A 44 6.76 3.78 5.82
N LYS A 45 6.58 5.10 5.70
CA LYS A 45 6.31 5.97 6.84
C LYS A 45 4.85 6.15 7.14
N VAL A 46 4.05 6.20 6.08
CA VAL A 46 2.62 6.44 6.18
C VAL A 46 1.90 5.72 5.07
N ALA A 47 0.75 5.16 5.45
CA ALA A 47 -0.22 4.61 4.52
C ALA A 47 -1.53 5.37 4.61
N PHE A 48 -2.24 5.41 3.50
CA PHE A 48 -3.61 5.92 3.44
C PHE A 48 -4.53 4.85 2.86
N VAL A 49 -5.68 4.63 3.51
CA VAL A 49 -6.78 3.83 2.97
C VAL A 49 -7.93 4.79 2.69
N ASN A 50 -8.35 4.86 1.42
CA ASN A 50 -9.40 5.77 0.94
C ASN A 50 -9.16 7.24 1.32
N GLY A 51 -7.90 7.69 1.22
CA GLY A 51 -7.49 9.07 1.52
C GLY A 51 -7.40 9.41 3.01
N LYS A 52 -7.59 8.43 3.91
CA LYS A 52 -7.44 8.61 5.35
C LYS A 52 -6.20 7.90 5.85
N HIS A 53 -5.47 8.55 6.75
CA HIS A 53 -4.30 7.96 7.40
C HIS A 53 -4.68 6.65 8.06
N ALA A 54 -3.92 5.59 7.79
CA ALA A 54 -4.19 4.25 8.28
C ALA A 54 -2.92 3.62 8.87
N PRO A 55 -2.98 3.04 10.08
CA PRO A 55 -1.87 2.22 10.58
C PRO A 55 -1.65 0.97 9.72
N MET A 56 -0.45 0.40 9.80
CA MET A 56 -0.10 -0.82 9.05
C MET A 56 -0.99 -2.02 9.38
N SER A 57 -1.57 -2.05 10.58
CA SER A 57 -2.51 -3.08 11.03
C SER A 57 -3.94 -2.90 10.52
N THR A 58 -4.23 -1.83 9.77
CA THR A 58 -5.56 -1.63 9.18
C THR A 58 -5.84 -2.73 8.16
N GLN A 59 -6.96 -3.42 8.35
CA GLN A 59 -7.48 -4.37 7.36
C GLN A 59 -7.94 -3.61 6.11
N VAL A 60 -7.52 -4.12 4.96
CA VAL A 60 -7.93 -3.61 3.65
C VAL A 60 -9.18 -4.36 3.21
N GLN A 61 -10.14 -3.65 2.62
CA GLN A 61 -11.38 -4.22 2.10
C GLN A 61 -11.38 -4.24 0.58
N ASP A 62 -12.28 -5.05 0.00
CA ASP A 62 -12.46 -5.10 -1.45
C ASP A 62 -12.83 -3.71 -2.00
N GLY A 63 -12.16 -3.29 -3.07
CA GLY A 63 -12.34 -1.98 -3.69
C GLY A 63 -11.59 -0.82 -3.04
N ASP A 64 -10.91 -1.03 -1.91
CA ASP A 64 -10.18 0.04 -1.24
C ASP A 64 -9.03 0.59 -2.08
N ARG A 65 -8.76 1.88 -1.89
CA ARG A 65 -7.54 2.53 -2.41
C ARG A 65 -6.51 2.67 -1.31
N VAL A 66 -5.39 1.97 -1.46
CA VAL A 66 -4.24 2.04 -0.57
C VAL A 66 -3.10 2.83 -1.22
N ALA A 67 -2.62 3.85 -0.52
CA ALA A 67 -1.47 4.66 -0.94
C ALA A 67 -0.33 4.53 0.08
N LEU A 68 0.88 4.23 -0.39
CA LEU A 68 2.09 4.04 0.43
C LEU A 68 3.12 5.14 0.14
N PHE A 69 3.63 5.77 1.20
CA PHE A 69 4.62 6.84 1.11
C PHE A 69 5.87 6.53 1.95
N PRO A 70 7.07 6.84 1.42
CA PRO A 70 8.31 6.55 2.13
C PRO A 70 8.59 7.50 3.30
N ALA A 71 9.51 7.10 4.18
CA ALA A 71 9.99 7.93 5.30
C ALA A 71 10.80 9.17 4.87
N VAL A 72 11.38 9.12 3.69
CA VAL A 72 12.10 10.25 3.09
C VAL A 72 11.24 10.89 2.02
N GLY A 73 10.84 12.14 2.26
CA GLY A 73 10.22 12.98 1.24
C GLY A 73 11.24 13.27 0.15
N GLY A 74 10.93 12.88 -1.09
CA GLY A 74 11.80 13.10 -2.23
C GLY A 74 12.14 14.58 -2.40
N GLY A 75 13.44 14.87 -2.44
CA GLY A 75 14.06 16.12 -2.86
C GLY A 75 15.30 15.78 -3.65
#